data_AF-A0A3B0CHV0-F1
#
_entry.id   AF-A0A3B0CHV0-F1
#
_cell.length_a   1.000
_cell.length_b   1.000
_cell.length_c   1.000
_cell.angle_alpha   90.00
_cell.angle_beta   90.00
_cell.angle_gamma   90.00
#
_symmetry.space_group_name_H-M   'P 1'
#
loop_
_entity.id
_entity.type
_entity.pdbx_description
1 polymer ?
#
loop_
_entity_poly.entity_id
_entity_poly.type
_entity_poly.pdbx_seq_one_letter_code
_entity_poly.pdbx_strand_id
1 'polypeptide(L)'
;MKMYRQEKLIEKLLKFRWKKYGFNLIKVECYDRYDGDRFMCRVECFKGGKGIKYRVMKHEAPLDEKFVVEAERRLEGILTSVD
;
A
#
# COMPACT_ATOMS: atom_id res chain seq x y z
N MET A 1 3.85 -5.27 19.57
CA MET A 1 2.66 -5.67 18.75
C MET A 1 3.20 -6.56 17.62
N LYS A 2 2.62 -7.73 17.30
CA LYS A 2 3.19 -8.62 16.26
C LYS A 2 2.99 -7.98 14.87
N MET A 3 4.05 -7.82 14.05
CA MET A 3 4.02 -7.21 12.70
C MET A 3 2.85 -7.68 11.83
N TYR A 4 2.54 -8.98 11.87
CA TYR A 4 1.40 -9.57 11.16
C TYR A 4 0.05 -8.89 11.45
N ARG A 5 -0.16 -8.41 12.69
CA ARG A 5 -1.38 -7.68 13.06
C ARG A 5 -1.41 -6.29 12.45
N GLN A 6 -0.26 -5.61 12.36
CA GLN A 6 -0.15 -4.31 11.72
C GLN A 6 -0.39 -4.42 10.22
N GLU A 7 0.24 -5.39 9.55
CA GLU A 7 0.03 -5.65 8.13
C GLU A 7 -1.45 -5.85 7.79
N LYS A 8 -2.14 -6.75 8.51
CA LYS A 8 -3.58 -6.97 8.29
C LYS A 8 -4.44 -5.75 8.58
N LEU A 9 -4.06 -4.91 9.53
CA LEU A 9 -4.81 -3.70 9.87
C LEU A 9 -4.67 -2.66 8.76
N ILE A 10 -3.45 -2.46 8.26
CA ILE A 10 -3.17 -1.59 7.11
C ILE A 10 -3.88 -2.12 5.87
N GLU A 11 -3.78 -3.42 5.58
CA GLU A 11 -4.45 -4.05 4.45
C GLU A 11 -5.97 -3.80 4.48
N LYS A 12 -6.62 -4.01 5.63
CA LYS A 12 -8.05 -3.75 5.79
C LYS A 12 -8.38 -2.27 5.61
N LEU A 13 -7.59 -1.38 6.21
CA LEU A 13 -7.79 0.06 6.11
C LEU A 13 -7.71 0.53 4.66
N LEU A 14 -6.66 0.13 3.93
CA LEU A 14 -6.45 0.51 2.53
C LEU A 14 -7.54 -0.08 1.63
N LYS A 15 -7.91 -1.35 1.81
CA LYS A 15 -9.03 -1.97 1.06
C LYS A 15 -10.34 -1.22 1.26
N PHE A 16 -10.60 -0.73 2.48
CA PHE A 16 -11.78 0.07 2.77
C PHE A 16 -11.71 1.44 2.10
N ARG A 17 -10.64 2.21 2.33
CA ARG A 17 -10.48 3.58 1.79
C ARG A 17 -10.44 3.60 0.26
N TRP A 18 -9.83 2.59 -0.35
CA TRP A 18 -9.59 2.52 -1.79
C TRP A 18 -10.62 1.71 -2.55
N LYS A 19 -11.72 1.31 -1.89
CA LYS A 19 -12.80 0.53 -2.50
C LYS A 19 -13.33 1.17 -3.78
N LYS A 20 -13.41 2.51 -3.82
CA LYS A 20 -13.91 3.29 -4.98
C LYS A 20 -13.07 3.12 -6.26
N TYR A 21 -11.79 2.74 -6.13
CA TYR A 21 -10.89 2.65 -7.29
C TYR A 21 -10.96 1.31 -8.04
N GLY A 22 -11.66 0.31 -7.47
CA GLY A 22 -11.94 -0.96 -8.13
C GLY A 22 -10.71 -1.83 -8.38
N PHE A 23 -9.73 -1.83 -7.46
CA PHE A 23 -8.54 -2.68 -7.59
C PHE A 23 -8.89 -4.17 -7.48
N ASN A 24 -8.25 -4.99 -8.30
CA ASN A 24 -8.38 -6.45 -8.26
C ASN A 24 -7.57 -7.05 -7.10
N LEU A 25 -6.47 -6.39 -6.73
CA LEU A 25 -5.59 -6.82 -5.66
C LEU A 25 -4.89 -5.61 -5.05
N ILE A 26 -4.85 -5.58 -3.71
CA ILE A 26 -3.98 -4.72 -2.92
C ILE A 26 -3.12 -5.67 -2.09
N LYS A 27 -1.80 -5.63 -2.28
CA LYS A 27 -0.84 -6.36 -1.44
C LYS A 27 -0.24 -5.39 -0.44
N VAL A 28 -0.14 -5.83 0.81
CA VAL A 28 0.52 -5.10 1.89
C VAL A 28 1.53 -6.04 2.53
N GLU A 29 2.74 -5.56 2.72
CA GLU A 29 3.84 -6.32 3.33
C GLU A 29 4.55 -5.42 4.33
N CYS A 30 4.56 -5.81 5.60
CA CYS A 30 5.30 -5.11 6.65
C CYS A 30 6.54 -5.92 7.05
N TYR A 31 7.69 -5.25 7.18
CA TYR A 31 8.96 -5.90 7.51
C TYR A 31 9.88 -4.98 8.30
N ASP A 32 10.80 -5.58 9.05
CA ASP A 32 11.86 -4.86 9.76
C ASP A 32 12.98 -4.47 8.81
N ARG A 33 13.55 -3.28 9.00
CA ARG A 33 14.79 -2.90 8.31
C ARG A 33 15.98 -3.55 9.05
N TYR A 34 16.89 -4.17 8.30
CA TYR A 34 18.06 -4.86 8.86
C TYR A 34 18.92 -3.98 9.79
N ASP A 35 18.99 -2.67 9.50
CA ASP A 35 19.83 -1.70 10.23
C ASP A 35 19.09 -0.89 11.33
N GLY A 36 17.89 -1.26 11.79
CA GLY A 36 17.32 -0.59 12.98
C GLY A 36 15.82 -0.80 13.28
N ASP A 37 15.35 -0.11 14.32
CA ASP A 37 14.00 -0.22 14.93
C ASP A 37 12.84 0.34 14.09
N ARG A 38 13.03 0.55 12.78
CA ARG A 38 12.00 1.13 11.91
C ARG A 38 11.32 0.05 11.08
N PHE A 39 10.05 -0.18 11.39
CA PHE A 39 9.14 -0.95 10.55
C PHE A 39 8.96 -0.27 9.21
N MET A 40 9.07 -1.05 8.14
CA MET A 40 8.76 -0.63 6.78
C MET A 40 7.44 -1.27 6.36
N CYS A 41 6.71 -0.59 5.49
CA CYS A 41 5.52 -1.13 4.85
C CYS A 41 5.60 -0.89 3.35
N ARG A 42 5.28 -1.93 2.58
CA ARG A 42 5.16 -1.89 1.13
C ARG A 42 3.71 -2.15 0.77
N VAL A 43 3.17 -1.31 -0.10
CA VAL A 43 1.84 -1.43 -0.68
C VAL A 43 1.94 -1.49 -2.19
N GLU A 44 1.26 -2.47 -2.79
CA GLU A 44 1.12 -2.60 -4.23
C GLU A 44 -0.35 -2.72 -4.63
N CYS A 45 -0.78 -1.92 -5.61
CA CYS A 45 -2.14 -1.95 -6.15
C CYS A 45 -2.14 -2.47 -7.58
N PHE A 46 -3.12 -3.32 -7.90
CA PHE A 46 -3.26 -3.94 -9.21
C PHE A 46 -4.67 -3.70 -9.77
N LYS A 47 -4.74 -3.32 -11.06
CA LYS A 47 -5.99 -3.06 -11.79
C LYS A 47 -5.96 -3.74 -13.16
N GLY A 48 -7.03 -4.45 -13.51
CA GLY A 48 -7.13 -5.26 -14.72
C GLY A 48 -6.57 -6.70 -14.58
N GLY A 49 -6.07 -7.08 -13.41
CA GLY A 49 -5.52 -8.42 -13.14
C GLY A 49 -4.68 -8.47 -11.86
N LYS A 50 -3.97 -9.59 -11.64
CA LYS A 50 -3.14 -9.83 -10.43
C LYS A 50 -1.63 -9.95 -10.69
N GLY A 51 -1.23 -10.01 -11.96
CA GLY A 51 0.18 -10.10 -12.36
C GLY A 51 0.90 -8.75 -12.36
N ILE A 52 2.23 -8.76 -12.40
CA ILE A 52 3.07 -7.56 -12.33
C ILE A 52 2.73 -6.50 -13.39
N LYS A 53 2.33 -6.93 -14.60
CA LYS A 53 1.90 -6.05 -15.69
C LYS A 53 0.65 -5.23 -15.40
N TYR A 54 -0.14 -5.64 -14.40
CA TYR A 54 -1.35 -4.95 -13.94
C TYR A 54 -1.10 -4.08 -12.71
N ARG A 55 0.15 -3.98 -12.23
CA ARG A 55 0.50 -3.17 -11.07
C ARG A 55 0.46 -1.70 -11.47
N VAL A 56 -0.47 -0.95 -10.88
CA VAL A 56 -0.64 0.48 -11.14
C VAL A 56 0.08 1.34 -10.12
N MET A 57 0.40 0.80 -8.94
CA MET A 57 1.09 1.52 -7.89
C MET A 57 2.00 0.58 -7.10
N LYS A 58 3.18 1.08 -6.76
CA LYS A 58 4.05 0.58 -5.69
C LYS A 58 4.44 1.76 -4.80
N HIS A 59 4.26 1.61 -3.49
CA HIS A 59 4.74 2.55 -2.48
C HIS A 59 5.40 1.78 -1.34
N GLU A 60 6.55 2.25 -0.88
CA GLU A 60 7.36 1.60 0.12
C GLU A 60 7.98 2.68 1.00
N ALA A 61 7.64 2.68 2.27
CA ALA A 61 7.98 3.74 3.22
C ALA A 61 7.97 3.19 4.66
N PRO A 62 8.54 3.93 5.63
CA PRO A 62 8.39 3.60 7.04
C PRO A 62 6.90 3.50 7.42
N LEU A 63 6.55 2.51 8.26
CA LEU A 63 5.22 2.38 8.80
C LEU A 63 5.04 3.34 9.98
N ASP A 64 4.65 4.57 9.66
CA ASP A 64 4.29 5.61 10.61
C ASP A 64 2.88 6.16 10.35
N GLU A 65 2.50 7.21 11.09
CA GLU A 65 1.19 7.84 10.99
C GLU A 65 0.92 8.48 9.61
N LYS A 66 1.97 8.80 8.85
CA LYS A 66 1.86 9.45 7.54
C LYS A 66 1.75 8.45 6.40
N PHE A 67 2.18 7.20 6.61
CA PHE A 67 2.21 6.16 5.60
C PHE A 67 0.95 6.07 4.73
N VAL A 68 -0.24 6.04 5.35
CA VAL A 68 -1.52 5.90 4.63
C VAL A 68 -1.81 7.13 3.78
N VAL A 69 -1.54 8.32 4.31
CA VAL A 69 -1.79 9.60 3.63
C VAL A 69 -0.83 9.77 2.45
N GLU A 70 0.44 9.38 2.61
CA GLU A 70 1.43 9.42 1.54
C GLU A 70 1.12 8.41 0.43
N ALA A 71 0.71 7.19 0.81
CA ALA A 71 0.26 6.18 -0.14
C ALA A 71 -0.96 6.65 -0.94
N GLU A 72 -1.93 7.31 -0.29
CA GLU A 72 -3.09 7.90 -0.93
C GLU A 72 -2.75 9.02 -1.89
N ARG A 73 -1.94 9.99 -1.44
CA ARG A 73 -1.51 11.10 -2.29
C ARG A 73 -0.79 10.61 -3.53
N ARG A 74 0.05 9.58 -3.39
CA ARG A 74 0.72 8.95 -4.53
C ARG A 74 -0.26 8.26 -5.46
N LEU A 75 -1.26 7.56 -4.90
CA LEU A 75 -2.29 6.92 -5.70
C LEU A 75 -3.10 7.94 -6.49
N GLU A 76 -3.54 9.02 -5.86
CA GLU A 76 -4.29 10.10 -6.50
C GLU A 76 -3.48 10.74 -7.63
N GLY A 77 -2.20 11.05 -7.38
CA GLY A 77 -1.32 11.58 -8.42
C GLY A 77 -1.16 10.66 -9.63
N ILE A 78 -1.13 9.34 -9.42
CA ILE A 78 -1.11 8.36 -10.53
C ILE A 78 -2.43 8.41 -11.29
N LEU A 79 -3.57 8.42 -10.59
CA LEU A 79 -4.88 8.38 -11.22
C LEU A 79 -5.23 9.67 -11.97
N THR A 80 -4.79 10.84 -11.50
CA THR A 80 -5.02 12.11 -12.20
C THR A 80 -4.05 12.36 -13.34
N SER A 81 -2.88 11.70 -13.35
CA SER A 81 -1.91 11.80 -14.46
C SER A 81 -2.26 10.95 -15.69
N VAL A 82 -3.35 10.20 -15.64
CA VAL A 82 -3.81 9.27 -16.70
C VAL A 82 -5.01 9.84 -17.47
N ASP A 83 -5.49 11.03 -17.09
CA ASP A 83 -6.48 11.83 -17.85
C ASP A 83 -5.77 12.88 -18.72
#